data_AF-A0A8T2ULX8-F1
#
_entry.id   AF-A0A8T2ULX8-F1
#
_cell.length_a   1.000
_cell.length_b   1.000
_cell.length_c   1.000
_cell.angle_alpha   90.00
_cell.angle_beta   90.00
_cell.angle_gamma   90.00
#
_symmetry.space_group_name_H-M   'P 1'
#
loop_
_entity.id
_entity.type
_entity.pdbx_description
1 polymer ?
#
loop_
_entity_poly.entity_id
_entity_poly.type
_entity_poly.pdbx_seq_one_letter_code
_entity_poly.pdbx_strand_id
1 'polypeptide(L)'
;MRIAECVVGDETGTIIFTARNDQVDIMKPGVTVILRNAKIDMFKGCMRLAVDKWGRVEVTDSADFVVKEDNNLSTVEYELVSVAEE
;
A
#
# COMPACT_ATOMS: atom_id res chain seq x y z
N MET A 1 15.73 -1.47 -12.70
CA MET A 1 14.59 -1.07 -11.86
C MET A 1 14.34 -2.18 -10.85
N ARG A 2 14.50 -1.91 -9.54
CA ARG A 2 14.21 -2.89 -8.47
C ARG A 2 12.76 -2.70 -8.03
N ILE A 3 12.04 -3.80 -7.90
CA ILE A 3 10.65 -3.83 -7.41
C ILE A 3 10.55 -4.91 -6.35
N ALA A 4 9.85 -4.60 -5.27
CA ALA A 4 9.42 -5.58 -4.28
C ALA A 4 7.95 -5.35 -3.94
N GLU A 5 7.24 -6.42 -3.64
CA GLU A 5 5.90 -6.38 -3.08
C GLU A 5 6.02 -6.54 -1.57
N CYS A 6 5.38 -5.64 -0.83
CA CYS A 6 5.38 -5.65 0.63
C CYS A 6 3.93 -5.64 1.11
N VAL A 7 3.62 -6.44 2.13
CA VAL A 7 2.35 -6.29 2.85
C VAL A 7 2.55 -5.19 3.89
N VAL A 8 1.71 -4.16 3.83
CA VAL A 8 1.66 -3.08 4.82
C VAL A 8 0.25 -2.98 5.37
N GLY A 9 0.08 -2.43 6.58
CA GLY A 9 -1.23 -2.30 7.17
C GLY A 9 -1.26 -1.49 8.45
N ASP A 10 -2.47 -1.23 8.91
CA ASP A 10 -2.82 -0.52 10.12
C ASP A 10 -3.93 -1.28 10.88
N GLU A 11 -4.54 -0.66 11.89
CA GLU A 11 -5.66 -1.26 12.65
C GLU A 11 -6.92 -1.55 11.80
N THR A 12 -7.00 -1.00 10.59
CA THR A 12 -8.16 -1.14 9.70
C THR A 12 -8.00 -2.26 8.69
N GLY A 13 -6.78 -2.57 8.26
CA GLY A 13 -6.52 -3.66 7.32
C GLY A 13 -5.10 -3.67 6.77
N THR A 14 -4.90 -4.49 5.74
CA THR A 14 -3.64 -4.61 5.01
C THR A 14 -3.82 -4.36 3.51
N ILE A 15 -2.75 -3.95 2.85
CA ILE A 15 -2.69 -3.75 1.40
C ILE A 15 -1.28 -4.08 0.88
N ILE A 16 -1.21 -4.58 -0.36
CA ILE A 16 0.07 -4.79 -1.04
C ILE A 16 0.61 -3.43 -1.50
N PHE A 17 1.75 -3.05 -0.95
CA PHE A 17 2.56 -1.93 -1.37
C PHE A 17 3.59 -2.34 -2.42
N THR A 18 3.68 -1.57 -3.51
CA THR A 18 4.69 -1.77 -4.56
C THR A 18 5.89 -0.87 -4.31
N ALA A 19 6.93 -1.39 -3.67
CA ALA A 19 8.17 -0.68 -3.41
C ALA A 19 9.05 -0.64 -4.66
N ARG A 20 9.59 0.54 -4.99
CA ARG A 20 10.47 0.75 -6.15
C ARG A 20 11.83 1.34 -5.76
N ASN A 21 12.88 0.86 -6.42
CA ASN A 21 14.25 1.34 -6.26
C ASN A 21 14.66 1.39 -4.77
N ASP A 22 15.02 2.55 -4.25
CA ASP A 22 15.51 2.74 -2.87
C ASP A 22 14.44 2.39 -1.82
N GLN A 23 13.15 2.45 -2.18
CA GLN A 23 12.07 2.03 -1.28
C GLN A 23 12.21 0.54 -0.89
N VAL A 24 12.79 -0.31 -1.76
CA VAL A 24 13.00 -1.75 -1.48
C VAL A 24 13.95 -1.97 -0.30
N ASP A 25 14.85 -1.03 -0.06
CA ASP A 25 15.80 -1.11 1.05
C ASP A 25 15.19 -0.57 2.36
N ILE A 26 14.21 0.32 2.25
CA ILE A 26 13.44 0.88 3.39
C ILE A 26 12.35 -0.10 3.87
N MET A 27 11.61 -0.70 2.94
CA MET A 27 10.46 -1.55 3.23
C MET A 27 10.90 -2.94 3.68
N LYS A 28 11.31 -3.06 4.95
CA LYS A 28 11.69 -4.33 5.59
C LYS A 28 10.61 -4.81 6.57
N PRO A 29 10.47 -6.13 6.77
CA PRO A 29 9.55 -6.67 7.78
C PRO A 29 9.81 -6.09 9.18
N GLY A 30 8.74 -5.75 9.90
CA GLY A 30 8.80 -5.20 11.26
C GLY A 30 9.10 -3.70 11.34
N VAL A 31 9.36 -3.01 10.22
CA VAL A 31 9.54 -1.56 10.20
C VAL A 31 8.18 -0.87 10.10
N THR A 32 7.98 0.17 10.91
CA THR A 32 6.83 1.09 10.78
C THR A 32 7.21 2.26 9.89
N VAL A 33 6.34 2.56 8.91
CA VAL A 33 6.56 3.65 7.95
C VAL A 33 5.34 4.54 7.83
N ILE A 34 5.57 5.80 7.50
CA ILE A 34 4.56 6.77 7.07
C ILE A 34 4.67 6.91 5.55
N LEU A 35 3.57 6.63 4.85
CA LEU A 35 3.45 6.80 3.40
C LEU A 35 2.69 8.10 3.11
N ARG A 36 3.39 9.14 2.66
CA ARG A 36 2.79 10.45 2.34
C ARG A 36 2.51 10.58 0.86
N ASN A 37 1.33 11.12 0.53
CA ASN A 37 0.87 11.31 -0.85
C ASN A 37 0.97 10.00 -1.66
N ALA A 38 0.58 8.89 -1.01
CA ALA A 38 0.46 7.60 -1.67
C ALA A 38 -0.81 7.57 -2.53
N LYS A 39 -0.82 6.69 -3.52
CA LYS A 39 -1.94 6.48 -4.42
C LYS A 39 -2.30 5.00 -4.51
N ILE A 40 -3.53 4.75 -4.93
CA ILE A 40 -4.00 3.41 -5.29
C ILE A 40 -3.78 3.19 -6.77
N ASP A 41 -3.05 2.14 -7.10
CA ASP A 41 -2.92 1.59 -8.44
C ASP A 41 -3.79 0.35 -8.53
N MET A 42 -4.75 0.34 -9.47
CA MET A 42 -5.56 -0.83 -9.76
C MET A 42 -4.75 -1.80 -10.64
N PHE A 43 -4.57 -3.04 -10.17
CA PHE A 43 -3.88 -4.09 -10.91
C PHE A 43 -4.74 -5.34 -10.96
N LYS A 44 -5.22 -5.68 -12.17
CA LYS A 44 -6.12 -6.83 -12.41
C LYS A 44 -7.34 -6.84 -11.47
N GLY A 45 -8.03 -5.70 -11.35
CA GLY A 45 -9.19 -5.55 -10.47
C GLY A 45 -8.86 -5.39 -8.99
N CYS A 46 -7.63 -5.66 -8.56
CA CYS A 46 -7.22 -5.54 -7.15
C CYS A 46 -6.47 -4.24 -6.87
N MET A 47 -6.66 -3.68 -5.67
CA MET A 47 -5.96 -2.47 -5.24
C MET A 47 -4.51 -2.77 -4.82
N ARG A 48 -3.59 -1.88 -5.18
CA ARG A 48 -2.21 -1.83 -4.68
C ARG A 48 -1.85 -0.42 -4.27
N LEU A 49 -1.09 -0.30 -3.20
CA LEU A 49 -0.58 0.99 -2.73
C LEU A 49 0.76 1.29 -3.40
N ALA A 50 0.97 2.54 -3.81
CA ALA A 50 2.24 2.99 -4.36
C ALA A 50 2.54 4.43 -3.94
N VAL A 51 3.83 4.75 -3.86
CA VAL A 51 4.32 6.13 -3.68
C VAL A 51 5.08 6.53 -4.94
N ASP A 52 4.66 7.63 -5.56
CA ASP A 52 5.31 8.18 -6.76
C ASP A 52 6.34 9.27 -6.42
N LYS A 53 6.80 10.01 -7.43
CA LYS A 53 7.81 11.08 -7.28
C LYS A 53 7.36 12.27 -6.41
N TRP A 54 6.07 12.42 -6.16
CA TRP A 54 5.50 13.50 -5.35
C TRP A 54 5.16 13.05 -3.92
N GLY A 55 5.33 11.77 -3.62
CA GLY A 55 5.14 11.23 -2.28
C GLY A 55 6.45 10.82 -1.62
N ARG A 56 6.33 10.38 -0.37
CA ARG A 56 7.49 10.00 0.44
C ARG A 56 7.18 8.80 1.33
N VAL A 57 8.19 7.96 1.51
CA VAL A 57 8.23 6.89 2.52
C VAL A 57 9.15 7.36 3.64
N GLU A 58 8.63 7.45 4.86
CA GLU A 58 9.37 7.87 6.05
C GLU A 58 9.37 6.75 7.07
N VAL A 59 10.53 6.34 7.57
CA VAL A 59 10.60 5.42 8.71
C VAL A 59 10.21 6.18 9.97
N THR A 60 9.44 5.55 10.84
CA THR A 60 9.02 6.13 12.11
C THR A 60 9.18 5.11 13.23
N ASP A 61 8.91 5.53 14.46
CA ASP A 61 8.90 4.67 15.63
C ASP A 61 7.80 3.61 15.51
N SER A 62 7.85 2.60 16.38
CA SER A 62 6.84 1.54 16.38
C SER A 62 5.44 2.12 16.54
N ALA A 63 4.51 1.61 15.74
CA ALA A 63 3.11 1.95 15.86
C ALA A 63 2.50 1.39 17.16
N ASP A 64 1.63 2.19 17.80
CA ASP A 64 0.89 1.80 19.01
C ASP A 64 -0.40 0.99 18.71
N PHE A 65 -0.50 0.40 17.52
CA PHE A 65 -1.66 -0.37 17.07
C PHE A 65 -1.28 -1.78 16.64
N VAL A 66 -2.27 -2.67 16.70
CA VAL A 66 -2.17 -4.03 16.17
C VAL A 66 -2.71 -4.02 14.75
N VAL A 67 -1.90 -4.48 13.80
CA VAL A 67 -2.29 -4.57 12.39
C VAL A 67 -3.43 -5.57 12.23
N LYS A 68 -4.47 -5.18 11.49
CA LYS A 68 -5.60 -6.05 11.17
C LYS A 68 -5.29 -6.92 9.94
N GLU A 69 -4.61 -8.03 10.17
CA GLU A 69 -4.10 -8.92 9.12
C GLU A 69 -5.20 -9.68 8.35
N ASP A 70 -6.38 -9.87 8.94
CA ASP A 70 -7.50 -10.59 8.35
C ASP A 70 -8.25 -9.80 7.25
N ASN A 71 -8.00 -8.50 7.14
CA ASN A 71 -8.66 -7.63 6.16
C ASN A 71 -7.68 -7.14 5.09
N ASN A 72 -7.37 -7.97 4.09
CA ASN A 72 -6.46 -7.61 3.01
C ASN A 72 -7.19 -7.03 1.78
N LEU A 73 -7.09 -5.72 1.60
CA LEU A 73 -7.74 -4.98 0.51
C LEU A 73 -7.22 -5.34 -0.88
N SER A 74 -6.00 -5.90 -0.99
CA SER A 74 -5.46 -6.38 -2.27
C SER A 74 -6.03 -7.74 -2.70
N THR A 75 -6.80 -8.41 -1.84
CA THR A 75 -7.51 -9.65 -2.20
C THR A 75 -8.93 -9.39 -2.70
N VAL A 76 -9.43 -8.15 -2.52
CA VAL A 76 -10.74 -7.74 -3.02
C VAL A 76 -10.61 -7.36 -4.49
N GLU A 77 -11.48 -7.94 -5.31
CA GLU A 77 -11.59 -7.63 -6.74
C GLU A 77 -12.70 -6.60 -6.95
N TYR A 78 -12.39 -5.55 -7.71
CA TYR A 78 -13.29 -4.46 -8.04
C TYR A 78 -13.53 -4.41 -9.54
N GLU A 79 -14.79 -4.16 -9.91
CA GLU A 79 -15.21 -3.91 -11.28
C GLU A 79 -15.41 -2.41 -11.50
N LEU A 80 -14.92 -1.90 -12.63
CA LEU A 80 -15.16 -0.51 -13.01
C LEU A 80 -16.61 -0.36 -13.49
N VAL A 81 -17.43 0.30 -12.69
CA VAL A 81 -18.81 0.63 -13.06
C VAL A 81 -18.85 2.05 -13.62
N SER A 82 -19.22 2.19 -14.89
CA SER A 82 -19.54 3.50 -15.46
C SER A 82 -20.93 3.94 -15.00
N VAL A 83 -21.01 5.06 -14.29
CA VAL A 83 -22.30 5.70 -14.02
C VAL A 83 -22.71 6.43 -15.30
N ALA A 84 -23.83 6.04 -15.92
CA ALA A 84 -24.41 6.82 -17.00
C ALA A 84 -24.90 8.15 -16.43
N GLU A 85 -24.53 9.27 -17.06
CA GLU A 85 -25.09 10.58 -16.72
C GLU A 85 -26.59 10.55 -17.07
N GLU A 86 -27.46 10.77 -16.07
CA GLU A 86 -28.90 11.03 -16.29
C GLU A 86 -29.13 12.44 -16.87
#